data_AF-U5W9Q5-F1
#
_entry.id   AF-U5W9Q5-F1
#
_cell.length_a   1.000
_cell.length_b   1.000
_cell.length_c   1.000
_cell.angle_alpha   90.00
_cell.angle_beta   90.00
_cell.angle_gamma   90.00
#
_symmetry.space_group_name_H-M   'P 1'
#
loop_
_entity.id
_entity.type
_entity.pdbx_description
1 polymer ?
#
loop_
_entity_poly.entity_id
_entity_poly.type
_entity_poly.pdbx_seq_one_letter_code
_entity_poly.pdbx_strand_id
1 'polypeptide(L)'
;MTAAILDRAEFLSPVDDQADLCVTALGRQLTAYVAGAGSVEEFESWFAGRARPDRRVAGRLSAAAEVISVFEAANRTTLAAAWLREMDPSGYVPARVLRLSEGDPTTAKALIETAIAWVQEADLS
;
A
#
# COMPACT_ATOMS: atom_id res chain seq x y z
N MET A 1 -46.93 4.07 2.80
CA MET A 1 -46.35 3.03 1.91
C MET A 1 -45.23 3.67 1.12
N THR A 2 -44.06 2.99 1.07
CA THR A 2 -42.82 3.26 0.28
C THR A 2 -42.10 4.60 0.55
N ALA A 3 -40.80 4.69 0.84
CA ALA A 3 -39.62 3.85 0.56
C ALA A 3 -38.67 3.89 1.79
N ALA A 4 -37.99 2.84 2.27
CA ALA A 4 -37.05 1.92 1.64
C ALA A 4 -35.77 2.60 1.11
N ILE A 5 -34.68 2.37 1.86
CA ILE A 5 -33.33 2.04 1.38
C ILE A 5 -32.30 3.19 1.27
N LEU A 6 -31.13 2.93 1.87
CA LEU A 6 -29.81 3.55 1.74
C LEU A 6 -29.57 4.87 2.48
N ASP A 7 -29.31 4.77 3.79
CA ASP A 7 -28.39 5.70 4.47
C ASP A 7 -27.28 4.91 5.17
N ARG A 8 -26.60 4.07 4.39
CA ARG A 8 -25.42 3.31 4.83
C ARG A 8 -24.23 3.59 3.92
N ALA A 9 -24.07 4.84 3.53
CA ALA A 9 -22.75 5.37 3.22
C ALA A 9 -22.07 5.64 4.57
N GLU A 10 -21.71 4.57 5.27
CA GLU A 10 -20.67 4.64 6.29
C GLU A 10 -19.46 5.24 5.56
N PHE A 11 -19.10 6.47 5.92
CA PHE A 11 -17.87 7.13 5.50
C PHE A 11 -16.71 6.19 5.80
N LEU A 12 -16.34 5.35 4.83
CA LEU A 12 -15.09 4.60 4.87
C LEU A 12 -13.98 5.65 4.94
N SER A 13 -13.12 5.52 5.95
CA SER A 13 -11.99 6.41 6.10
C SER A 13 -11.11 6.25 4.85
N PRO A 14 -10.46 7.31 4.33
CA PRO A 14 -9.54 7.20 3.19
C PRO A 14 -8.46 6.12 3.36
N VAL A 15 -8.19 5.72 4.60
CA VAL A 15 -7.24 4.66 4.95
C VAL A 15 -7.81 3.25 4.74
N ASP A 16 -9.12 3.05 4.91
CA ASP A 16 -9.77 1.77 4.64
C ASP A 16 -9.68 1.47 3.12
N ASP A 17 -9.93 2.50 2.30
CA ASP A 17 -9.78 2.42 0.83
C ASP A 17 -8.33 2.09 0.41
N GLN A 18 -7.33 2.65 1.11
CA GLN A 18 -5.91 2.36 0.85
C GLN A 18 -5.52 0.94 1.25
N ALA A 19 -6.03 0.45 2.37
CA ALA A 19 -5.77 -0.91 2.83
C ALA A 19 -6.37 -1.93 1.85
N ASP A 20 -7.62 -1.72 1.40
CA ASP A 20 -8.29 -2.57 0.42
C ASP A 20 -7.56 -2.58 -0.94
N LEU A 21 -7.15 -1.41 -1.42
CA LEU A 21 -6.33 -1.28 -2.63
C LEU A 21 -5.02 -2.06 -2.51
N CYS A 22 -4.32 -1.90 -1.40
CA CYS A 22 -3.06 -2.61 -1.15
C CYS A 22 -3.28 -4.13 -1.09
N VAL A 23 -4.30 -4.61 -0.37
CA VAL A 23 -4.63 -6.05 -0.32
C VAL A 23 -4.90 -6.59 -1.72
N THR A 24 -5.64 -5.85 -2.54
CA THR A 24 -5.99 -6.25 -3.91
C THR A 24 -4.76 -6.33 -4.82
N ALA A 25 -3.89 -5.32 -4.80
CA ALA A 25 -2.73 -5.24 -5.70
C ALA A 25 -1.52 -6.06 -5.22
N LEU A 26 -1.28 -6.13 -3.90
CA LEU A 26 -0.06 -6.68 -3.32
C LEU A 26 -0.25 -8.07 -2.70
N GLY A 27 -1.49 -8.40 -2.37
CA GLY A 27 -1.85 -9.55 -1.55
C GLY A 27 -1.67 -9.28 -0.04
N ARG A 28 -2.46 -10.01 0.77
CA ARG A 28 -2.56 -9.84 2.23
C ARG A 28 -1.20 -9.86 2.95
N GLN A 29 -0.33 -10.79 2.61
CA GLN A 29 0.97 -10.95 3.29
C GLN A 29 1.87 -9.73 3.12
N LEU A 30 1.97 -9.19 1.90
CA LEU A 30 2.80 -8.02 1.65
C LEU A 30 2.17 -6.77 2.24
N THR A 31 0.84 -6.62 2.15
CA THR A 31 0.12 -5.51 2.81
C THR A 31 0.34 -5.51 4.32
N ALA A 32 0.22 -6.67 4.98
CA ALA A 32 0.50 -6.81 6.40
C ALA A 32 1.94 -6.41 6.75
N TYR A 33 2.90 -6.87 5.92
CA TYR A 33 4.30 -6.53 6.11
C TYR A 33 4.57 -5.02 5.99
N VAL A 34 4.07 -4.36 4.93
CA VAL A 34 4.28 -2.91 4.73
C VAL A 34 3.51 -2.06 5.73
N ALA A 35 2.33 -2.51 6.18
CA ALA A 35 1.60 -1.86 7.26
C ALA A 35 2.41 -1.84 8.57
N GLY A 36 3.35 -2.78 8.73
CA GLY A 36 4.19 -2.91 9.92
C GLY A 36 3.66 -3.91 10.93
N ALA A 37 2.66 -4.72 10.58
CA ALA A 37 2.16 -5.78 11.44
C ALA A 37 3.27 -6.78 11.77
N GLY A 38 3.25 -7.32 12.98
CA GLY A 38 4.11 -8.41 13.44
C GLY A 38 3.71 -9.76 12.85
N SER A 39 2.43 -9.93 12.50
CA SER A 39 1.91 -11.10 11.79
C SER A 39 0.77 -10.76 10.83
N VAL A 40 0.39 -11.72 9.99
CA VAL A 40 -0.78 -11.58 9.11
C VAL A 40 -2.06 -11.60 9.94
N GLU A 41 -2.13 -12.41 11.00
CA GLU A 41 -3.29 -12.50 11.88
C GLU A 41 -3.56 -11.18 12.61
N GLU A 42 -2.50 -10.49 13.05
CA GLU A 42 -2.62 -9.15 13.63
C GLU A 42 -3.22 -8.18 12.61
N PHE A 43 -2.70 -8.20 11.38
CA PHE A 43 -3.23 -7.40 10.27
C PHE A 43 -4.72 -7.67 10.03
N GLU A 44 -5.09 -8.95 9.86
CA GLU A 44 -6.46 -9.36 9.62
C GLU A 44 -7.40 -8.95 10.77
N SER A 45 -6.94 -9.02 12.02
CA SER A 45 -7.76 -8.69 13.17
C SER A 45 -8.21 -7.22 13.18
N TRP A 46 -7.32 -6.27 12.87
CA TRP A 46 -7.71 -4.86 12.81
C TRP A 46 -8.36 -4.50 11.47
N PHE A 47 -7.93 -5.13 10.38
CA PHE A 47 -8.52 -4.94 9.05
C PHE A 47 -9.99 -5.37 9.02
N ALA A 48 -10.32 -6.53 9.60
CA ALA A 48 -11.70 -7.01 9.76
C ALA A 48 -12.49 -6.22 10.82
N GLY A 49 -11.81 -5.77 11.87
CA GLY A 49 -12.41 -5.01 12.96
C GLY A 49 -12.74 -3.54 12.62
N ARG A 50 -12.33 -3.05 11.45
CA ARG A 50 -12.40 -1.63 11.05
C ARG A 50 -11.88 -0.68 12.13
N ALA A 51 -10.90 -1.15 12.92
CA ALA A 51 -10.24 -0.30 13.88
C ALA A 51 -9.39 0.69 13.09
N ARG A 52 -9.61 1.99 13.32
CA ARG A 52 -8.86 3.02 12.60
C ARG A 52 -7.36 2.81 12.87
N PRO A 53 -6.54 2.54 11.83
CA PRO A 53 -5.13 2.32 12.03
C PRO A 53 -4.45 3.57 12.58
N ASP A 54 -3.34 3.38 13.30
CA ASP A 54 -2.54 4.51 13.77
C ASP A 54 -1.97 5.32 12.59
N ARG A 55 -1.48 6.52 12.88
CA ARG A 55 -0.95 7.44 11.85
C ARG A 55 0.21 6.84 11.05
N ARG A 56 1.03 5.98 11.67
CA ARG A 56 2.20 5.37 11.02
C ARG A 56 1.73 4.32 10.03
N VAL A 57 0.83 3.44 10.44
CA VAL A 57 0.20 2.44 9.58
C VAL A 57 -0.51 3.11 8.40
N ALA A 58 -1.31 4.15 8.66
CA ALA A 58 -1.97 4.93 7.61
C ALA A 58 -0.97 5.55 6.62
N GLY A 59 0.13 6.14 7.11
CA GLY A 59 1.17 6.72 6.26
C GLY A 59 1.86 5.68 5.37
N ARG A 60 2.17 4.49 5.91
CA ARG A 60 2.77 3.40 5.13
C ARG A 60 1.81 2.86 4.06
N LEU A 61 0.54 2.69 4.39
CA LEU A 61 -0.48 2.23 3.44
C LEU A 61 -0.76 3.28 2.36
N SER A 62 -0.77 4.57 2.70
CA SER A 62 -0.85 5.65 1.73
C SER A 62 0.33 5.62 0.75
N ALA A 63 1.55 5.48 1.26
CA ALA A 63 2.74 5.41 0.40
C ALA A 63 2.73 4.15 -0.49
N ALA A 64 2.29 3.00 0.03
CA ALA A 64 2.11 1.79 -0.76
C ALA A 64 1.04 1.96 -1.86
N ALA A 65 -0.08 2.60 -1.54
CA ALA A 65 -1.13 2.95 -2.50
C ALA A 65 -0.62 3.88 -3.60
N GLU A 66 0.20 4.90 -3.26
CA GLU A 66 0.82 5.78 -4.25
C GLU A 66 1.79 5.03 -5.17
N VAL A 67 2.58 4.09 -4.64
CA VAL A 67 3.41 3.20 -5.47
C VAL A 67 2.53 2.38 -6.42
N ILE A 68 1.43 1.79 -5.94
CA ILE A 68 0.50 1.05 -6.79
C ILE A 68 -0.03 1.93 -7.93
N SER A 69 -0.43 3.17 -7.64
CA SER A 69 -0.90 4.14 -8.64
C SER A 69 0.15 4.47 -9.70
N VAL A 70 1.44 4.51 -9.35
CA VAL A 70 2.54 4.70 -10.33
C VAL A 70 2.59 3.53 -11.31
N PHE A 71 2.50 2.29 -10.82
CA PHE A 71 2.49 1.11 -11.68
C PHE A 71 1.19 1.01 -12.50
N GLU A 72 0.06 1.39 -11.91
CA GLU A 72 -1.24 1.43 -12.59
C GLU A 72 -1.25 2.43 -13.75
N ALA A 73 -0.70 3.64 -13.55
CA ALA A 73 -0.60 4.65 -14.60
C ALA A 73 0.21 4.17 -15.83
N ALA A 74 1.11 3.19 -15.64
CA ALA A 74 1.87 2.55 -16.71
C ALA A 74 1.28 1.19 -17.16
N ASN A 75 0.06 0.84 -16.75
CA ASN A 75 -0.59 -0.45 -17.02
C ASN A 75 0.23 -1.68 -16.56
N ARG A 76 0.99 -1.53 -15.48
CA ARG A 76 1.92 -2.52 -14.92
C ARG A 76 1.62 -2.89 -13.47
N THR A 77 0.37 -2.72 -13.02
CA THR A 77 -0.05 -2.98 -11.62
C THR A 77 0.40 -4.35 -11.10
N THR A 78 0.42 -5.37 -11.96
CA THR A 78 0.87 -6.73 -11.61
C THR A 78 2.34 -6.82 -11.20
N LEU A 79 3.17 -5.86 -11.59
CA LEU A 79 4.59 -5.80 -11.25
C LEU A 79 4.85 -5.09 -9.92
N ALA A 80 3.91 -4.29 -9.40
CA ALA A 80 4.10 -3.52 -8.17
C ALA A 80 4.48 -4.41 -6.98
N ALA A 81 3.82 -5.56 -6.85
CA ALA A 81 4.08 -6.51 -5.77
C ALA A 81 5.44 -7.21 -5.92
N ALA A 82 5.89 -7.45 -7.16
CA ALA A 82 7.20 -8.05 -7.44
C ALA A 82 8.31 -7.05 -7.13
N TRP A 83 8.19 -5.83 -7.66
CA TRP A 83 9.12 -4.73 -7.43
C TRP A 83 9.28 -4.42 -5.94
N LEU A 84 8.17 -4.37 -5.18
CA LEU A 84 8.24 -4.12 -3.74
C LEU A 84 9.07 -5.16 -2.96
N ARG A 85 9.16 -6.39 -3.47
CA ARG A 85 9.91 -7.50 -2.86
C ARG A 85 11.31 -7.63 -3.43
N GLU A 86 11.62 -6.95 -4.52
CA GLU A 86 12.90 -7.05 -5.19
C GLU A 86 14.02 -6.54 -4.28
N MET A 87 15.14 -7.24 -4.28
CA MET A 87 16.34 -6.87 -3.56
C MET A 87 17.40 -6.47 -4.57
N ASP A 88 17.88 -5.24 -4.47
CA ASP A 88 19.00 -4.79 -5.30
C ASP A 88 20.35 -5.32 -4.76
N PRO A 89 21.46 -5.17 -5.51
CA PRO A 89 22.78 -5.59 -5.05
C PRO A 89 23.30 -4.88 -3.79
N SER A 90 22.72 -3.74 -3.42
CA SER A 90 23.05 -3.01 -2.19
C SER A 90 22.28 -3.52 -0.96
N GLY A 91 21.34 -4.46 -1.15
CA GLY A 91 20.47 -4.99 -0.12
C GLY A 91 19.25 -4.11 0.15
N TYR A 92 18.98 -3.13 -0.71
CA TYR A 92 17.78 -2.31 -0.67
C TYR A 92 16.57 -3.15 -1.10
N VAL A 93 15.51 -3.08 -0.28
CA VAL A 93 14.23 -3.74 -0.54
C VAL A 93 13.12 -2.69 -0.31
N PRO A 94 12.37 -2.27 -1.36
CA PRO A 94 11.37 -1.20 -1.25
C PRO A 94 10.36 -1.42 -0.12
N ALA A 95 9.81 -2.63 0.02
CA ALA A 95 8.85 -2.96 1.08
C ALA A 95 9.47 -2.80 2.49
N ARG A 96 10.76 -3.12 2.65
CA ARG A 96 11.46 -2.97 3.92
C ARG A 96 11.61 -1.49 4.27
N VAL A 97 11.90 -0.64 3.28
CA VAL A 97 11.98 0.81 3.46
C VAL A 97 10.64 1.38 3.88
N LEU A 98 9.53 0.99 3.25
CA LEU A 98 8.17 1.36 3.68
C LEU A 98 7.89 0.96 5.12
N ARG A 99 8.21 -0.28 5.48
CA ARG A 99 7.98 -0.78 6.85
C ARG A 99 8.76 0.05 7.87
N LEU A 100 10.02 0.36 7.58
CA LEU A 100 10.92 1.04 8.51
C LEU A 100 10.76 2.57 8.53
N SER A 101 10.10 3.18 7.54
CA SER A 101 9.92 4.63 7.47
C SER A 101 9.04 5.21 8.58
N GLU A 102 8.29 4.37 9.30
CA GLU A 102 7.26 4.79 10.26
C GLU A 102 6.21 5.76 9.66
N GLY A 103 6.03 5.74 8.33
CA GLY A 103 5.15 6.69 7.64
C GLY A 103 5.79 8.06 7.40
N ASP A 104 7.12 8.17 7.46
CA ASP A 104 7.86 9.38 7.13
C ASP A 104 7.62 9.81 5.67
N PRO A 105 7.12 11.05 5.43
CA PRO A 105 6.75 11.50 4.10
C PRO A 105 7.97 11.70 3.18
N THR A 106 9.15 12.01 3.72
CA THR A 106 10.37 12.16 2.91
C THR A 106 10.80 10.82 2.32
N THR A 107 10.80 9.77 3.14
CA THR A 107 11.11 8.40 2.72
C THR A 107 10.06 7.89 1.73
N ALA A 108 8.77 8.14 1.99
CA ALA A 108 7.70 7.78 1.07
C ALA A 108 7.88 8.45 -0.30
N LYS A 109 8.17 9.75 -0.32
CA LYS A 109 8.43 10.50 -1.56
C LYS A 109 9.60 9.92 -2.36
N ALA A 110 10.74 9.68 -1.71
CA ALA A 110 11.92 9.11 -2.38
C ALA A 110 11.65 7.72 -2.97
N LEU A 111 10.86 6.90 -2.28
CA LEU A 111 10.43 5.60 -2.78
C LEU A 111 9.54 5.71 -4.02
N ILE A 112 8.57 6.64 -4.00
CA ILE A 112 7.68 6.89 -5.14
C ILE A 112 8.49 7.37 -6.35
N GLU A 113 9.46 8.26 -6.15
CA GLU A 113 10.39 8.70 -7.21
C GLU A 113 11.19 7.52 -7.79
N THR A 114 11.61 6.58 -6.95
CA THR A 114 12.30 5.34 -7.39
C THR A 114 11.38 4.45 -8.21
N ALA A 115 10.11 4.30 -7.81
CA ALA A 115 9.11 3.54 -8.58
C ALA A 115 8.85 4.19 -9.96
N ILE A 116 8.75 5.53 -10.01
CA ILE A 116 8.57 6.28 -11.26
C ILE A 116 9.75 6.02 -12.20
N ALA A 117 10.98 6.14 -11.71
CA ALA A 117 12.18 5.90 -12.50
C ALA A 117 12.21 4.47 -13.05
N TRP A 118 11.92 3.47 -12.21
CA TRP A 118 11.91 2.06 -12.62
C TRP A 118 10.91 1.79 -13.75
N VAL A 119 9.69 2.32 -13.63
CA VAL A 119 8.64 2.13 -14.63
C VAL A 119 9.03 2.78 -15.96
N GLN A 120 9.68 3.96 -15.92
CA GLN A 120 10.16 4.68 -17.10
C GLN A 120 11.34 3.98 -17.78
N GLU A 121 12.30 3.44 -17.02
CA GLU A 121 13.43 2.70 -17.58
C GLU A 121 12.97 1.45 -18.34
N ALA A 122 12.00 0.72 -17.78
CA ALA A 122 11.44 -0.47 -18.41
C ALA A 122 10.54 -0.17 -19.64
N ASP A 123 10.32 1.09 -20.03
CA ASP A 123 9.74 1.45 -21.33
C ASP A 123 10.81 1.67 -22.42
N LEU A 124 12.09 1.80 -22.04
CA LEU A 124 13.21 2.06 -22.96
C LEU A 124 13.97 0.80 -23.37
N SER A 125 13.70 -0.34 -22.71
CA SER A 125 14.32 -1.66 -22.94
C SER A 125 13.45 -2.57 -23.80
#